data_AF-A0A7J5NZ86-F1
#
_entry.id   AF-A0A7J5NZ86-F1
#
_cell.length_a   1.000
_cell.length_b   1.000
_cell.length_c   1.000
_cell.angle_alpha   90.00
_cell.angle_beta   90.00
_cell.angle_gamma   90.00
#
_symmetry.space_group_name_H-M   'P 1'
#
loop_
_entity.id
_entity.type
_entity.pdbx_description
1 polymer ?
#
loop_
_entity_poly.entity_id
_entity_poly.type
_entity_poly.pdbx_seq_one_letter_code
_entity_poly.pdbx_strand_id
1 'polypeptide(L)'
;MIKILLLIDYSSEFDRKLLRGLVQYSKENGPWLFYRLPSYYSAMHGEQGILKWAKEWKADAIIGQWNNDTIDLQKELNIPVVLQNYHHRSVTYSNLTGDYKGTGRMAAQFFAKRMFRNFAYFGVKGVVWSDERCEGYRQEVKRIGGEFFSFESDKQEDEIRMEVSRWLQELPKPVALFCCDDAHALFISETCKMTNIPIPEDIALLGVDNDELMCNISDPPISSIELEVEKGGYSIGRLVHRQIKKEHEGTFNIVINPIRIELRQSTEKHNIKDPYILEVVKYIETHYSSDLTIESLLANIPLSRRNFEVKFKNALNTSIYQYILNCRCNHLADLLLTTDRPLADLAIEVGFKDYNNISRVFKKYKGCPPLEYRQKKTSQR
;
A
#
# COMPACT_ATOMS: atom_id res chain seq x y z
N MET A 1 19.05 -14.47 26.70
CA MET A 1 19.02 -14.23 25.24
C MET A 1 17.66 -14.70 24.77
N ILE A 2 16.87 -13.81 24.17
CA ILE A 2 15.51 -14.11 23.72
C ILE A 2 15.58 -14.92 22.42
N LYS A 3 14.86 -16.04 22.33
CA LYS A 3 14.82 -16.94 21.18
C LYS A 3 13.51 -16.80 20.43
N ILE A 4 13.57 -16.27 19.22
CA ILE A 4 12.39 -16.04 18.38
C ILE A 4 12.38 -17.08 17.26
N LEU A 5 11.30 -17.86 17.19
CA LEU A 5 11.03 -18.77 16.09
C LEU A 5 10.26 -18.02 14.98
N LEU A 6 10.83 -17.98 13.78
CA LEU A 6 10.24 -17.31 12.63
C LEU A 6 9.62 -18.34 11.68
N LEU A 7 8.33 -18.17 11.40
CA LEU A 7 7.53 -18.91 10.43
C LEU A 7 7.17 -18.00 9.25
N ILE A 8 8.15 -17.24 8.76
CA ILE A 8 8.00 -16.25 7.69
C ILE A 8 8.93 -16.64 6.54
N ASP A 9 8.52 -16.38 5.30
CA ASP A 9 9.40 -16.51 4.13
C ASP A 9 10.28 -15.26 3.95
N TYR A 10 11.27 -15.30 3.06
CA TYR A 10 12.10 -14.15 2.70
C TYR A 10 11.88 -13.72 1.23
N SER A 11 10.97 -14.40 0.53
CA SER A 11 10.72 -14.22 -0.89
C SER A 11 9.99 -12.91 -1.20
N SER A 12 9.11 -12.43 -0.31
CA SER A 12 8.36 -11.18 -0.51
C SER A 12 9.03 -9.97 0.15
N GLU A 13 8.87 -8.78 -0.44
CA GLU A 13 9.32 -7.53 0.21
C GLU A 13 8.58 -7.26 1.52
N PHE A 14 7.31 -7.66 1.63
CA PHE A 14 6.54 -7.57 2.88
C PHE A 14 7.29 -8.26 4.02
N ASP A 15 7.66 -9.53 3.82
CA ASP A 15 8.33 -10.32 4.85
C ASP A 15 9.72 -9.73 5.20
N ARG A 16 10.47 -9.30 4.19
CA ARG A 16 11.79 -8.66 4.38
C ARG A 16 11.67 -7.39 5.22
N LYS A 17 10.71 -6.51 4.92
CA LYS A 17 10.44 -5.27 5.68
C LYS A 17 10.02 -5.59 7.11
N LEU A 18 9.14 -6.57 7.32
CA LEU A 18 8.72 -7.01 8.64
C LEU A 18 9.92 -7.43 9.51
N LEU A 19 10.84 -8.22 8.93
CA LEU A 19 12.04 -8.68 9.60
C LEU A 19 13.04 -7.56 9.87
N ARG A 20 13.21 -6.60 8.95
CA ARG A 20 14.05 -5.41 9.18
C ARG A 20 13.62 -4.68 10.46
N GLY A 21 12.33 -4.44 10.62
CA GLY A 21 11.79 -3.78 11.81
C GLY A 21 11.98 -4.57 13.10
N LEU A 22 11.76 -5.89 13.04
CA LEU A 22 11.97 -6.78 14.18
C LEU A 22 13.44 -6.83 14.61
N VAL A 23 14.35 -6.92 13.64
CA VAL A 23 15.81 -6.91 13.87
C VAL A 23 16.27 -5.56 14.41
N GLN A 24 15.72 -4.45 13.91
CA GLN A 24 16.00 -3.11 14.42
C GLN A 24 15.66 -3.03 15.92
N TYR A 25 14.45 -3.42 16.31
CA TYR A 25 14.05 -3.42 17.71
C TYR A 25 14.98 -4.28 18.59
N SER A 26 15.34 -5.49 18.11
CA SER A 26 16.28 -6.36 18.83
C SER A 26 17.65 -5.71 19.05
N LYS A 27 18.23 -5.08 18.02
CA LYS A 27 19.53 -4.42 18.15
C LYS A 27 19.55 -3.34 19.25
N GLU A 28 18.42 -2.66 19.44
CA GLU A 28 18.26 -1.61 20.45
C GLU A 28 17.97 -2.16 21.86
N ASN A 29 17.37 -3.35 21.98
CA ASN A 29 16.79 -3.84 23.23
C ASN A 29 17.35 -5.17 23.75
N GLY A 30 18.41 -5.70 23.13
CA GLY A 30 19.21 -6.80 23.65
C GLY A 30 19.39 -7.96 22.67
N PRO A 31 20.28 -8.91 22.98
CA PRO A 31 20.61 -9.97 22.04
C PRO A 31 19.43 -10.94 21.89
N TRP A 32 18.85 -10.96 20.69
CA TRP A 32 17.86 -11.94 20.30
C TRP A 32 18.51 -12.93 19.33
N LEU A 33 18.09 -14.18 19.41
CA LEU A 33 18.43 -15.23 18.47
C LEU A 33 17.19 -15.53 17.64
N PHE A 34 17.30 -15.29 16.33
CA PHE A 34 16.26 -15.62 15.38
C PHE A 34 16.56 -16.98 14.74
N TYR A 35 15.60 -17.89 14.77
CA TYR A 35 15.66 -19.13 14.00
C TYR A 35 14.49 -19.19 13.04
N ARG A 36 14.79 -19.21 11.74
CA ARG A 36 13.77 -19.35 10.70
C ARG A 36 13.61 -20.81 10.34
N LEU A 37 12.41 -21.34 10.57
CA LEU A 37 12.05 -22.65 10.06
C LEU A 37 11.85 -22.57 8.55
N PRO A 38 12.51 -23.42 7.76
CA PRO A 38 12.26 -23.49 6.33
C PRO A 38 10.78 -23.82 6.03
N SER A 39 10.22 -23.23 4.97
CA SER A 39 8.81 -23.42 4.61
C SER A 39 8.45 -24.89 4.37
N TYR A 40 9.36 -25.68 3.78
CA TYR A 40 9.17 -27.12 3.57
C TYR A 40 9.06 -27.92 4.88
N TYR A 41 9.56 -27.40 6.01
CA TYR A 41 9.53 -28.11 7.28
C TYR A 41 8.09 -28.34 7.76
N SER A 42 7.24 -27.33 7.60
CA SER A 42 5.79 -27.45 7.88
C SER A 42 5.15 -28.54 7.02
N ALA A 43 5.50 -28.61 5.74
CA ALA A 43 4.96 -29.61 4.83
C ALA A 43 5.41 -31.05 5.19
N MET A 44 6.64 -31.23 5.69
CA MET A 44 7.17 -32.55 6.03
C MET A 44 6.77 -33.04 7.42
N HIS A 45 6.69 -32.15 8.40
CA HIS A 45 6.52 -32.54 9.81
C HIS A 45 5.19 -32.07 10.42
N GLY A 46 4.40 -31.30 9.67
CA GLY A 46 3.14 -30.72 10.12
C GLY A 46 3.30 -29.80 11.34
N GLU A 47 2.17 -29.43 11.93
CA GLU A 47 2.15 -28.56 13.10
C GLU A 47 2.81 -29.18 14.33
N GLN A 48 2.65 -30.50 14.52
CA GLN A 48 3.25 -31.23 15.63
C GLN A 48 4.79 -31.17 15.58
N GLY A 49 5.36 -31.21 14.38
CA GLY A 49 6.80 -31.03 14.18
C GLY A 49 7.27 -29.64 14.61
N ILE A 50 6.55 -28.59 14.20
CA ILE A 50 6.87 -27.21 14.58
C ILE A 50 6.76 -27.02 16.10
N LEU A 51 5.70 -27.57 16.70
CA LEU A 51 5.50 -27.53 18.15
C LEU A 51 6.64 -28.23 18.89
N LYS A 52 7.01 -29.43 18.46
CA LYS A 52 8.13 -30.20 19.02
C LYS A 52 9.44 -29.41 18.92
N TRP A 53 9.71 -28.85 17.75
CA TRP A 53 10.90 -28.02 17.53
C TRP A 53 10.93 -26.81 18.45
N ALA A 54 9.80 -26.09 18.59
CA ALA A 54 9.69 -24.94 19.48
C ALA A 54 9.98 -25.30 20.95
N LYS A 55 9.46 -26.45 21.43
CA LYS A 55 9.72 -26.98 22.79
C LYS A 55 11.19 -27.37 22.97
N GLU A 56 11.76 -28.14 22.04
CA GLU A 56 13.16 -28.62 22.12
C GLU A 56 14.16 -27.47 22.04
N TRP A 57 13.93 -26.52 21.15
CA TRP A 57 14.78 -25.34 20.98
C TRP A 57 14.60 -24.30 22.10
N LYS A 58 13.53 -24.43 22.90
CA LYS A 58 13.10 -23.51 23.96
C LYS A 58 12.86 -22.11 23.41
N ALA A 59 11.96 -22.01 22.43
CA ALA A 59 11.55 -20.71 21.87
C ALA A 59 10.90 -19.86 22.97
N ASP A 60 11.22 -18.57 22.99
CA ASP A 60 10.58 -17.56 23.85
C ASP A 60 9.40 -16.88 23.16
N ALA A 61 9.30 -16.94 21.82
CA ALA A 61 8.14 -16.51 21.06
C ALA A 61 8.12 -17.12 19.65
N ILE A 62 6.94 -17.11 19.01
CA ILE A 62 6.74 -17.48 17.60
C ILE A 62 6.16 -16.29 16.84
N ILE A 63 6.71 -15.98 15.67
CA ILE A 63 6.20 -14.95 14.77
C ILE A 63 6.13 -15.52 13.35
N GLY A 64 4.96 -15.45 12.72
CA GLY A 64 4.83 -15.75 11.29
C GLY A 64 3.47 -16.26 10.86
N GLN A 65 3.44 -17.08 9.83
CA GLN A 65 2.21 -17.60 9.24
C GLN A 65 1.85 -18.93 9.88
N TRP A 66 0.56 -19.11 10.17
CA TRP A 66 0.02 -20.34 10.73
C TRP A 66 -1.36 -20.57 10.12
N ASN A 67 -1.46 -21.57 9.25
CA ASN A 67 -2.62 -21.72 8.37
C ASN A 67 -3.67 -22.70 8.89
N ASN A 68 -3.44 -23.35 10.03
CA ASN A 68 -4.25 -24.49 10.42
C ASN A 68 -4.51 -24.46 11.94
N ASP A 69 -5.78 -24.56 12.33
CA ASP A 69 -6.23 -24.29 13.71
C ASP A 69 -6.28 -25.58 14.56
N THR A 70 -5.57 -26.64 14.14
CA THR A 70 -5.65 -27.94 14.83
C THR A 70 -4.95 -27.97 16.19
N ILE A 71 -3.94 -27.10 16.40
CA ILE A 71 -3.19 -27.00 17.66
C ILE A 71 -3.34 -25.60 18.27
N ASP A 72 -3.69 -25.59 19.55
CA ASP A 72 -3.65 -24.39 20.40
C ASP A 72 -2.23 -24.17 20.92
N LEU A 73 -1.40 -23.47 20.13
CA LEU A 73 -0.01 -23.13 20.45
C LEU A 73 0.11 -22.37 21.78
N GLN A 74 -0.90 -21.57 22.15
CA GLN A 74 -0.86 -20.80 23.39
C GLN A 74 -0.95 -21.74 24.60
N LYS A 75 -1.88 -22.72 24.57
CA LYS A 75 -1.96 -23.75 25.62
C LYS A 75 -0.73 -24.64 25.67
N GLU A 76 -0.17 -24.99 24.52
CA GLU A 76 0.91 -25.97 24.43
C GLU A 76 2.30 -25.42 24.78
N LEU A 77 2.56 -24.15 24.50
CA LEU A 77 3.88 -23.54 24.68
C LEU A 77 3.91 -22.49 25.79
N ASN A 78 2.77 -21.84 26.08
CA ASN A 78 2.68 -20.71 27.03
C ASN A 78 3.71 -19.60 26.74
N ILE A 79 3.95 -19.31 25.46
CA ILE A 79 4.81 -18.23 24.98
C ILE A 79 4.02 -17.31 24.04
N PRO A 80 4.46 -16.06 23.85
CA PRO A 80 3.90 -15.16 22.85
C PRO A 80 3.89 -15.76 21.43
N VAL A 81 2.73 -15.67 20.78
CA VAL A 81 2.53 -16.05 19.39
C VAL A 81 1.90 -14.87 18.64
N VAL A 82 2.56 -14.45 17.57
CA VAL A 82 2.07 -13.39 16.67
C VAL A 82 1.90 -13.98 15.28
N LEU A 83 0.66 -13.97 14.79
CA LEU A 83 0.31 -14.59 13.52
C LEU A 83 -0.03 -13.58 12.43
N GLN A 84 0.48 -13.83 11.23
CA GLN A 84 0.02 -13.24 10.00
C GLN A 84 -1.04 -14.18 9.39
N ASN A 85 -2.30 -13.98 9.78
CA ASN A 85 -3.39 -14.85 9.33
C ASN A 85 -4.00 -14.36 8.01
N TYR A 86 -4.09 -15.25 7.02
CA TYR A 86 -4.58 -14.94 5.68
C TYR A 86 -6.09 -15.12 5.49
N HIS A 87 -6.74 -15.98 6.29
CA HIS A 87 -8.18 -16.25 6.15
C HIS A 87 -9.02 -15.47 7.16
N HIS A 88 -8.69 -15.56 8.45
CA HIS A 88 -9.43 -14.86 9.50
C HIS A 88 -8.48 -14.33 10.58
N ARG A 89 -8.80 -13.16 11.13
CA ARG A 89 -8.09 -12.62 12.30
C ARG A 89 -8.35 -13.56 13.48
N SER A 90 -7.28 -14.06 14.10
CA SER A 90 -7.40 -14.97 15.25
C SER A 90 -7.90 -14.20 16.46
N VAL A 91 -8.82 -14.80 17.20
CA VAL A 91 -9.23 -14.31 18.53
C VAL A 91 -8.30 -14.84 19.63
N THR A 92 -7.56 -15.91 19.34
CA THR A 92 -6.69 -16.62 20.29
C THR A 92 -5.28 -16.04 20.31
N TYR A 93 -4.77 -15.59 19.16
CA TYR A 93 -3.39 -15.12 19.02
C TYR A 93 -3.34 -13.62 18.72
N SER A 94 -2.18 -13.01 18.99
CA SER A 94 -1.93 -11.65 18.52
C SER A 94 -1.80 -11.65 17.00
N ASN A 95 -2.37 -10.66 16.32
CA ASN A 95 -2.41 -10.63 14.86
C ASN A 95 -1.51 -9.54 14.28
N LEU A 96 -0.83 -9.87 13.19
CA LEU A 96 -0.38 -8.93 12.18
C LEU A 96 -1.43 -8.90 11.06
N THR A 97 -2.04 -7.74 10.86
CA THR A 97 -3.10 -7.53 9.85
C THR A 97 -2.88 -6.19 9.15
N GLY A 98 -3.68 -5.85 8.15
CA GLY A 98 -3.59 -4.59 7.43
C GLY A 98 -4.92 -3.83 7.39
N ASP A 99 -4.83 -2.52 7.15
CA ASP A 99 -5.97 -1.72 6.70
C ASP A 99 -6.25 -1.98 5.22
N TYR A 100 -6.73 -3.19 4.93
CA TYR A 100 -6.96 -3.67 3.57
C TYR A 100 -8.04 -2.86 2.86
N LYS A 101 -9.14 -2.53 3.56
CA LYS A 101 -10.19 -1.65 3.02
C LYS A 101 -9.68 -0.24 2.75
N GLY A 102 -8.87 0.33 3.64
CA GLY A 102 -8.24 1.62 3.41
C GLY A 102 -7.24 1.60 2.26
N THR A 103 -6.54 0.47 2.05
CA THR A 103 -5.66 0.25 0.90
C THR A 103 -6.45 0.29 -0.42
N GLY A 104 -7.54 -0.47 -0.51
CA GLY A 104 -8.45 -0.39 -1.67
C GLY A 104 -9.04 1.00 -1.88
N ARG A 105 -9.44 1.68 -0.81
CA ARG A 105 -9.93 3.06 -0.88
C ARG A 105 -8.87 4.02 -1.43
N MET A 106 -7.61 3.86 -1.01
CA MET A 106 -6.48 4.68 -1.48
C MET A 106 -6.28 4.52 -3.00
N ALA A 107 -6.32 3.28 -3.51
CA ALA A 107 -6.23 2.99 -4.94
C ALA A 107 -7.35 3.67 -5.75
N ALA A 108 -8.61 3.56 -5.29
CA ALA A 108 -9.75 4.18 -5.99
C ALA A 108 -9.62 5.70 -6.04
N GLN A 109 -9.25 6.33 -4.92
CA GLN A 109 -9.05 7.78 -4.85
C GLN A 109 -7.90 8.24 -5.74
N PHE A 110 -6.84 7.43 -5.85
CA PHE A 110 -5.71 7.71 -6.72
C PHE A 110 -6.10 7.76 -8.19
N PHE A 111 -6.84 6.76 -8.68
CA PHE A 111 -7.32 6.71 -10.05
C PHE A 111 -8.44 7.73 -10.33
N ALA A 112 -9.29 8.02 -9.35
CA ALA A 112 -10.32 9.06 -9.46
C ALA A 112 -9.70 10.45 -9.69
N LYS A 113 -8.58 10.77 -9.02
CA LYS A 113 -7.83 12.02 -9.25
C LYS A 113 -7.25 12.13 -10.66
N ARG A 114 -7.03 10.99 -11.33
CA ARG A 114 -6.62 10.87 -12.73
C ARG A 114 -7.81 10.77 -13.70
N MET A 115 -9.03 11.03 -13.21
CA MET A 115 -10.26 11.08 -14.01
C MET A 115 -10.70 9.76 -14.65
N PHE A 116 -10.25 8.62 -14.12
CA PHE A 116 -10.80 7.33 -14.54
C PHE A 116 -12.28 7.20 -14.17
N ARG A 117 -13.02 6.49 -15.02
CA ARG A 117 -14.46 6.20 -14.84
C ARG A 117 -14.73 4.72 -14.74
N ASN A 118 -13.90 3.91 -15.40
CA ASN A 118 -13.94 2.46 -15.33
C ASN A 118 -12.84 2.00 -14.38
N PHE A 119 -13.20 1.16 -13.43
CA PHE A 119 -12.30 0.64 -12.40
C PHE A 119 -12.41 -0.87 -12.38
N ALA A 120 -11.27 -1.56 -12.43
CA ALA A 120 -11.20 -3.01 -12.38
C ALA A 120 -10.34 -3.45 -11.18
N TYR A 121 -10.72 -4.57 -10.57
CA TYR A 121 -9.95 -5.25 -9.53
C TYR A 121 -9.53 -6.64 -10.00
N PHE A 122 -8.28 -7.02 -9.72
CA PHE A 122 -7.79 -8.37 -9.94
C PHE A 122 -7.16 -8.90 -8.65
N GLY A 123 -7.58 -10.09 -8.19
CA GLY A 123 -6.99 -10.67 -6.99
C GLY A 123 -7.44 -12.09 -6.66
N VAL A 124 -7.04 -12.53 -5.48
CA VAL A 124 -7.35 -13.87 -4.96
C VAL A 124 -8.69 -13.88 -4.23
N LYS A 125 -9.49 -14.92 -4.41
CA LYS A 125 -10.76 -15.11 -3.72
C LYS A 125 -10.61 -15.91 -2.42
N GLY A 126 -11.28 -15.48 -1.35
CA GLY A 126 -11.36 -16.27 -0.10
C GLY A 126 -10.21 -16.05 0.89
N VAL A 127 -9.45 -14.97 0.68
CA VAL A 127 -8.37 -14.52 1.55
C VAL A 127 -8.62 -13.07 1.97
N VAL A 128 -8.60 -12.82 3.28
CA VAL A 128 -9.10 -11.57 3.90
C VAL A 128 -8.44 -10.33 3.33
N TRP A 129 -7.15 -10.40 3.02
CA TRP A 129 -6.39 -9.26 2.55
C TRP A 129 -6.78 -8.85 1.12
N SER A 130 -7.06 -9.81 0.24
CA SER A 130 -7.55 -9.53 -1.11
C SER A 130 -9.03 -9.14 -1.08
N ASP A 131 -9.86 -9.92 -0.40
CA ASP A 131 -11.30 -9.66 -0.32
C ASP A 131 -11.60 -8.26 0.26
N GLU A 132 -10.90 -7.87 1.34
CA GLU A 132 -11.08 -6.54 1.95
C GLU A 132 -10.47 -5.41 1.10
N ARG A 133 -9.38 -5.65 0.34
CA ARG A 133 -8.84 -4.69 -0.65
C ARG A 133 -9.86 -4.45 -1.77
N CYS A 134 -10.45 -5.52 -2.32
CA CYS A 134 -11.53 -5.47 -3.32
C CYS A 134 -12.72 -4.66 -2.81
N GLU A 135 -13.21 -4.98 -1.60
CA GLU A 135 -14.36 -4.31 -1.00
C GLU A 135 -14.09 -2.82 -0.76
N GLY A 136 -12.92 -2.47 -0.23
CA GLY A 136 -12.52 -1.07 -0.03
C GLY A 136 -12.47 -0.28 -1.34
N TYR A 137 -11.94 -0.90 -2.41
CA TYR A 137 -11.89 -0.32 -3.75
C TYR A 137 -13.29 -0.14 -4.32
N ARG A 138 -14.13 -1.18 -4.30
CA ARG A 138 -15.52 -1.18 -4.78
C ARG A 138 -16.39 -0.12 -4.11
N GLN A 139 -16.34 -0.04 -2.78
CA GLN A 139 -17.11 0.94 -2.01
C GLN A 139 -16.75 2.37 -2.41
N GLU A 140 -15.47 2.64 -2.60
CA GLU A 140 -14.99 3.96 -2.98
C GLU A 140 -15.33 4.29 -4.44
N VAL A 141 -15.21 3.33 -5.35
CA VAL A 141 -15.64 3.47 -6.77
C VAL A 141 -17.13 3.81 -6.85
N LYS A 142 -17.98 3.14 -6.06
CA LYS A 142 -19.41 3.47 -5.97
C LYS A 142 -19.63 4.88 -5.44
N ARG A 143 -18.87 5.31 -4.42
CA ARG A 143 -18.96 6.65 -3.82
C ARG A 143 -18.62 7.77 -4.81
N ILE A 144 -17.66 7.54 -5.70
CA ILE A 144 -17.24 8.51 -6.74
C ILE A 144 -18.10 8.43 -8.02
N GLY A 145 -18.99 7.45 -8.12
CA GLY A 145 -19.84 7.23 -9.30
C GLY A 145 -19.07 6.68 -10.51
N GLY A 146 -18.14 5.75 -10.27
CA GLY A 146 -17.47 4.97 -11.32
C GLY A 146 -18.11 3.60 -11.55
N GLU A 147 -17.80 3.01 -12.70
CA GLU A 147 -18.16 1.63 -13.04
C GLU A 147 -17.11 0.66 -12.49
N PHE A 148 -17.57 -0.43 -11.88
CA PHE A 148 -16.72 -1.39 -11.19
C PHE A 148 -16.77 -2.78 -11.84
N PHE A 149 -15.59 -3.34 -12.12
CA PHE A 149 -15.39 -4.69 -12.63
C PHE A 149 -14.42 -5.44 -11.71
N SER A 150 -14.55 -6.76 -11.61
CA SER A 150 -13.59 -7.57 -10.86
C SER A 150 -13.42 -8.96 -11.46
N PHE A 151 -12.21 -9.48 -11.34
CA PHE A 151 -11.88 -10.88 -11.59
C PHE A 151 -11.15 -11.42 -10.35
N GLU A 152 -11.76 -12.39 -9.68
CA GLU A 152 -11.25 -12.97 -8.43
C GLU A 152 -11.27 -14.49 -8.54
N SER A 153 -10.13 -15.15 -8.29
CA SER A 153 -9.99 -16.60 -8.39
C SER A 153 -9.19 -17.17 -7.22
N ASP A 154 -9.46 -18.41 -6.85
CA ASP A 154 -8.69 -19.21 -5.89
C ASP A 154 -7.70 -20.17 -6.59
N LYS A 155 -7.70 -20.19 -7.93
CA LYS A 155 -6.82 -21.03 -8.75
C LYS A 155 -5.46 -20.39 -8.98
N GLN A 156 -4.49 -21.20 -9.40
CA GLN A 156 -3.18 -20.71 -9.81
C GLN A 156 -3.27 -19.84 -11.07
N GLU A 157 -2.39 -18.86 -11.17
CA GLU A 157 -2.35 -17.86 -12.23
C GLU A 157 -2.29 -18.46 -13.65
N ASP A 158 -1.48 -19.50 -13.85
CA ASP A 158 -1.35 -20.16 -15.15
C ASP A 158 -2.64 -20.88 -15.58
N GLU A 159 -3.45 -21.35 -14.64
CA GLU A 159 -4.75 -21.97 -14.93
C GLU A 159 -5.78 -20.96 -15.44
N ILE A 160 -5.68 -19.69 -15.00
CA ILE A 160 -6.65 -18.64 -15.31
C ILE A 160 -6.19 -17.69 -16.42
N ARG A 161 -4.95 -17.78 -16.89
CA ARG A 161 -4.36 -16.83 -17.86
C ARG A 161 -5.21 -16.61 -19.12
N MET A 162 -5.83 -17.65 -19.66
CA MET A 162 -6.70 -17.55 -20.84
C MET A 162 -8.06 -16.89 -20.55
N GLU A 163 -8.57 -17.03 -19.32
CA GLU A 163 -9.81 -16.37 -18.88
C GLU A 163 -9.52 -14.89 -18.59
N VAL A 164 -8.42 -14.60 -17.91
CA VAL A 164 -7.95 -13.24 -17.63
C VAL A 164 -7.64 -12.48 -18.92
N SER A 165 -6.99 -13.11 -19.90
CA SER A 165 -6.72 -12.50 -21.21
C SER A 165 -8.01 -12.01 -21.90
N ARG A 166 -9.07 -12.84 -21.88
CA ARG A 166 -10.38 -12.47 -22.45
C ARG A 166 -11.03 -11.34 -21.66
N TRP A 167 -11.02 -11.45 -20.34
CA TRP A 167 -11.55 -10.41 -19.45
C TRP A 167 -10.88 -9.05 -19.69
N LEU A 168 -9.55 -8.99 -19.78
CA LEU A 168 -8.80 -7.76 -20.04
C LEU A 168 -9.13 -7.11 -21.40
N GLN A 169 -9.43 -7.93 -22.41
CA GLN A 169 -9.86 -7.44 -23.73
C GLN A 169 -11.28 -6.86 -23.72
N GLU A 170 -12.18 -7.42 -22.89
CA GLU A 170 -13.58 -7.02 -22.78
C GLU A 170 -13.80 -5.79 -21.88
N LEU A 171 -12.83 -5.45 -21.01
CA LEU A 171 -12.94 -4.29 -20.13
C LEU A 171 -13.13 -2.98 -20.91
N PRO A 172 -14.00 -2.06 -20.44
CA PRO A 172 -14.20 -0.78 -21.10
C PRO A 172 -12.98 0.13 -20.87
N LYS A 173 -12.28 0.45 -21.96
CA LYS A 173 -11.05 1.24 -21.94
C LYS A 173 -11.30 2.75 -22.06
N PRO A 174 -10.46 3.60 -21.44
CA PRO A 174 -9.38 3.23 -20.53
C PRO A 174 -9.92 2.81 -19.16
N VAL A 175 -9.25 1.85 -18.51
CA VAL A 175 -9.63 1.30 -17.21
C VAL A 175 -8.48 1.41 -16.20
N ALA A 176 -8.84 1.72 -14.96
CA ALA A 176 -7.93 1.70 -13.82
C ALA A 176 -7.97 0.33 -13.15
N LEU A 177 -6.91 -0.46 -13.31
CA LEU A 177 -6.80 -1.81 -12.76
C LEU A 177 -5.96 -1.81 -11.48
N PHE A 178 -6.59 -2.21 -10.38
CA PHE A 178 -5.97 -2.38 -9.07
C PHE A 178 -5.81 -3.88 -8.78
N CYS A 179 -4.57 -4.32 -8.57
CA CYS A 179 -4.23 -5.69 -8.25
C CYS A 179 -4.06 -5.88 -6.74
N CYS A 180 -4.37 -7.09 -6.26
CA CYS A 180 -4.30 -7.36 -4.83
C CYS A 180 -2.89 -7.25 -4.27
N ASP A 181 -1.84 -7.55 -5.05
CA ASP A 181 -0.42 -7.36 -4.71
C ASP A 181 0.42 -7.16 -6.00
N ASP A 182 1.73 -6.98 -5.85
CA ASP A 182 2.66 -6.77 -6.97
C ASP A 182 2.92 -8.03 -7.82
N ALA A 183 2.76 -9.25 -7.26
CA ALA A 183 2.90 -10.48 -8.04
C ALA A 183 1.75 -10.61 -9.05
N HIS A 184 0.52 -10.36 -8.59
CA HIS A 184 -0.66 -10.33 -9.44
C HIS A 184 -0.62 -9.15 -10.43
N ALA A 185 -0.04 -8.01 -10.05
CA ALA A 185 0.19 -6.91 -10.98
C ALA A 185 1.19 -7.30 -12.07
N LEU A 186 2.28 -8.00 -11.73
CA LEU A 186 3.23 -8.51 -12.71
C LEU A 186 2.57 -9.49 -13.68
N PHE A 187 1.79 -10.45 -13.17
CA PHE A 187 1.01 -11.37 -13.99
C PHE A 187 0.07 -10.66 -14.99
N ILE A 188 -0.61 -9.60 -14.55
CA ILE A 188 -1.45 -8.77 -15.42
C ILE A 188 -0.61 -8.07 -16.48
N SER A 189 0.54 -7.48 -16.11
CA SER A 189 1.42 -6.81 -17.05
C SER A 189 1.92 -7.75 -18.14
N GLU A 190 2.36 -8.95 -17.77
CA GLU A 190 2.75 -10.00 -18.72
C GLU A 190 1.59 -10.39 -19.65
N THR A 191 0.39 -10.56 -19.10
CA THR A 191 -0.80 -10.92 -19.86
C THR A 191 -1.21 -9.81 -20.84
N CYS A 192 -1.12 -8.54 -20.43
CA CYS A 192 -1.31 -7.39 -21.32
C CYS A 192 -0.28 -7.37 -22.45
N LYS A 193 0.99 -7.66 -22.16
CA LYS A 193 2.06 -7.73 -23.17
C LYS A 193 1.82 -8.84 -24.19
N MET A 194 1.40 -10.02 -23.74
CA MET A 194 1.04 -11.16 -24.61
C MET A 194 -0.18 -10.88 -25.50
N THR A 195 -1.11 -10.05 -25.03
CA THR A 195 -2.36 -9.70 -25.73
C THR A 195 -2.31 -8.34 -26.43
N ASN A 196 -1.14 -7.69 -26.44
CA ASN A 196 -0.90 -6.37 -27.03
C ASN A 196 -1.86 -5.28 -26.51
N ILE A 197 -2.15 -5.31 -25.21
CA ILE A 197 -2.92 -4.27 -24.50
C ILE A 197 -1.93 -3.24 -23.92
N PRO A 198 -1.98 -1.97 -24.35
CA PRO A 198 -1.07 -0.94 -23.86
C PRO A 198 -1.28 -0.58 -22.38
N ILE A 199 -0.17 -0.53 -21.64
CA ILE A 199 -0.07 0.04 -20.29
C ILE A 199 0.82 1.29 -20.39
N PRO A 200 0.40 2.46 -19.87
CA PRO A 200 -0.83 2.74 -19.13
C PRO A 200 -2.05 3.15 -19.99
N GLU A 201 -1.95 3.16 -21.32
CA GLU A 201 -2.90 3.86 -22.21
C GLU A 201 -4.30 3.25 -22.22
N ASP A 202 -4.40 1.92 -22.28
CA ASP A 202 -5.67 1.20 -22.21
C ASP A 202 -5.96 0.77 -20.76
N ILE A 203 -4.93 0.29 -20.06
CA ILE A 203 -5.00 -0.17 -18.69
C ILE A 203 -3.94 0.54 -17.86
N ALA A 204 -4.36 1.38 -16.92
CA ALA A 204 -3.46 1.90 -15.89
C ALA A 204 -3.44 0.94 -14.71
N LEU A 205 -2.26 0.45 -14.35
CA LEU A 205 -2.07 -0.72 -13.48
C LEU A 205 -1.38 -0.34 -12.16
N LEU A 206 -1.96 -0.73 -11.03
CA LEU A 206 -1.45 -0.45 -9.68
C LEU A 206 -1.42 -1.74 -8.84
N GLY A 207 -0.28 -2.03 -8.23
CA GLY A 207 -0.08 -3.13 -7.27
C GLY A 207 -0.03 -2.68 -5.80
N VAL A 208 0.36 -3.59 -4.90
CA VAL A 208 0.54 -3.36 -3.46
C VAL A 208 1.77 -4.13 -2.98
N ASP A 209 2.44 -3.57 -1.95
CA ASP A 209 3.61 -4.07 -1.20
C ASP A 209 4.93 -3.39 -1.62
N ASN A 210 4.96 -2.81 -2.81
CA ASN A 210 6.12 -2.16 -3.42
C ASN A 210 7.36 -3.05 -3.37
N ASP A 211 7.21 -4.29 -3.85
CA ASP A 211 8.33 -5.17 -4.13
C ASP A 211 9.10 -4.61 -5.33
N GLU A 212 10.23 -3.97 -5.06
CA GLU A 212 11.02 -3.27 -6.06
C GLU A 212 11.49 -4.20 -7.18
N LEU A 213 11.73 -5.49 -6.90
CA LEU A 213 12.16 -6.43 -7.92
C LEU A 213 11.01 -6.77 -8.87
N MET A 214 9.85 -7.14 -8.33
CA MET A 214 8.66 -7.43 -9.13
C MET A 214 8.16 -6.20 -9.90
N CYS A 215 8.20 -5.03 -9.28
CA CYS A 215 7.76 -3.80 -9.93
C CYS A 215 8.67 -3.39 -11.10
N ASN A 216 9.99 -3.59 -11.00
CA ASN A 216 10.95 -3.11 -12.00
C ASN A 216 11.33 -4.16 -13.06
N ILE A 217 11.05 -5.45 -12.85
CA ILE A 217 11.19 -6.47 -13.92
C ILE A 217 10.10 -6.33 -14.98
N SER A 218 8.97 -5.72 -14.61
CA SER A 218 7.88 -5.40 -15.53
C SER A 218 8.24 -4.28 -16.49
N ASP A 219 7.68 -4.33 -17.70
CA ASP A 219 7.85 -3.31 -18.74
C ASP A 219 6.49 -2.96 -19.34
N PRO A 220 5.90 -1.79 -18.99
CA PRO A 220 6.49 -0.73 -18.14
C PRO A 220 6.57 -1.10 -16.64
N PRO A 221 7.44 -0.45 -15.83
CA PRO A 221 7.51 -0.67 -14.39
C PRO A 221 6.19 -0.34 -13.67
N ILE A 222 5.85 -1.16 -12.68
CA ILE A 222 4.55 -1.15 -12.00
C ILE A 222 4.54 -0.18 -10.81
N SER A 223 3.59 0.74 -10.79
CA SER A 223 3.31 1.57 -9.62
C SER A 223 2.72 0.71 -8.51
N SER A 224 3.06 0.99 -7.26
CA SER A 224 2.61 0.15 -6.14
C SER A 224 2.32 0.95 -4.87
N ILE A 225 1.42 0.44 -4.03
CA ILE A 225 1.14 1.00 -2.71
C ILE A 225 2.19 0.50 -1.71
N GLU A 226 2.95 1.43 -1.14
CA GLU A 226 3.88 1.18 -0.03
C GLU A 226 3.13 1.03 1.29
N LEU A 227 3.51 0.03 2.09
CA LEU A 227 2.87 -0.31 3.36
C LEU A 227 3.84 -0.10 4.55
N GLU A 228 3.34 0.22 5.74
CA GLU A 228 4.18 0.45 6.93
C GLU A 228 4.69 -0.85 7.61
N VAL A 229 5.07 -1.85 6.82
CA VAL A 229 5.39 -3.21 7.30
C VAL A 229 6.57 -3.20 8.29
N GLU A 230 7.61 -2.42 8.01
CA GLU A 230 8.80 -2.31 8.87
C GLU A 230 8.45 -1.77 10.27
N LYS A 231 7.57 -0.76 10.34
CA LYS A 231 7.05 -0.27 11.63
C LYS A 231 6.20 -1.32 12.34
N GLY A 232 5.46 -2.13 11.59
CA GLY A 232 4.77 -3.29 12.12
C GLY A 232 5.74 -4.26 12.79
N GLY A 233 6.84 -4.60 12.11
CA GLY A 233 7.89 -5.47 12.64
C GLY A 233 8.53 -4.96 13.92
N TYR A 234 8.85 -3.67 13.96
CA TYR A 234 9.36 -3.01 15.17
C TYR A 234 8.35 -3.08 16.33
N SER A 235 7.07 -2.82 16.03
CA SER A 235 5.99 -2.87 17.02
C SER A 235 5.76 -4.28 17.57
N ILE A 236 5.88 -5.31 16.71
CA ILE A 236 5.87 -6.71 17.14
C ILE A 236 7.01 -6.97 18.12
N GLY A 237 8.25 -6.58 17.77
CA GLY A 237 9.40 -6.72 18.65
C GLY A 237 9.14 -6.12 20.04
N ARG A 238 8.63 -4.88 20.08
CA ARG A 238 8.29 -4.20 21.32
C ARG A 238 7.24 -4.93 22.16
N LEU A 239 6.12 -5.35 21.56
CA LEU A 239 5.02 -5.97 22.31
C LEU A 239 5.37 -7.39 22.75
N VAL A 240 6.05 -8.17 21.90
CA VAL A 240 6.55 -9.51 22.25
C VAL A 240 7.55 -9.42 23.40
N HIS A 241 8.49 -8.47 23.37
CA HIS A 241 9.44 -8.27 24.46
C HIS A 241 8.75 -7.98 25.78
N ARG A 242 7.72 -7.12 25.77
CA ARG A 242 6.91 -6.81 26.96
C ARG A 242 6.14 -8.02 27.46
N GLN A 243 5.60 -8.85 26.58
CA GLN A 243 4.92 -10.09 26.99
C GLN A 243 5.90 -11.10 27.61
N ILE A 244 7.09 -11.28 27.04
CA ILE A 244 8.15 -12.12 27.62
C ILE A 244 8.54 -11.63 29.03
N LYS A 245 8.62 -10.31 29.22
CA LYS A 245 8.88 -9.68 30.52
C LYS A 245 7.67 -9.64 31.47
N LYS A 246 6.50 -10.12 31.04
CA LYS A 246 5.24 -10.06 31.79
C LYS A 246 4.77 -8.62 32.12
N GLU A 247 5.12 -7.66 31.27
CA GLU A 247 4.71 -6.24 31.33
C GLU A 247 3.49 -5.94 30.45
N HIS A 248 3.01 -6.94 29.71
CA HIS A 248 1.83 -6.88 28.87
C HIS A 248 1.16 -8.25 28.87
N GLU A 249 -0.15 -8.27 29.10
CA GLU A 249 -0.99 -9.47 29.06
C GLU A 249 -2.05 -9.33 27.97
N GLY A 250 -2.52 -10.47 27.45
CA GLY A 250 -3.54 -10.53 26.41
C GLY A 250 -2.99 -10.46 24.99
N THR A 251 -3.90 -10.58 24.02
CA THR A 251 -3.61 -10.51 22.59
C THR A 251 -3.66 -9.07 22.09
N PHE A 252 -2.91 -8.78 21.03
CA PHE A 252 -2.90 -7.47 20.38
C PHE A 252 -3.02 -7.59 18.86
N ASN A 253 -3.43 -6.50 18.20
CA ASN A 253 -3.46 -6.41 16.75
C ASN A 253 -2.49 -5.31 16.28
N ILE A 254 -1.53 -5.68 15.45
CA ILE A 254 -0.71 -4.74 14.68
C ILE A 254 -1.37 -4.57 13.33
N VAL A 255 -1.82 -3.34 13.04
CA VAL A 255 -2.45 -2.97 11.77
C VAL A 255 -1.43 -2.24 10.90
N ILE A 256 -1.09 -2.84 9.76
CA ILE A 256 -0.25 -2.25 8.71
C ILE A 256 -1.12 -1.34 7.85
N ASN A 257 -0.87 -0.03 7.90
CA ASN A 257 -1.54 0.94 7.06
C ASN A 257 -0.80 1.18 5.74
N PRO A 258 -1.52 1.51 4.65
CA PRO A 258 -0.91 2.04 3.44
C PRO A 258 -0.34 3.43 3.69
N ILE A 259 0.90 3.64 3.24
CA ILE A 259 1.67 4.87 3.44
C ILE A 259 1.44 5.82 2.25
N ARG A 260 1.82 5.37 1.06
CA ARG A 260 1.84 6.17 -0.17
C ARG A 260 1.78 5.26 -1.40
N ILE A 261 1.75 5.88 -2.57
CA ILE A 261 1.86 5.20 -3.86
C ILE A 261 3.20 5.57 -4.47
N GLU A 262 4.04 4.58 -4.73
CA GLU A 262 5.23 4.72 -5.56
C GLU A 262 4.80 4.80 -7.02
N LEU A 263 5.03 5.97 -7.62
CA LEU A 263 4.64 6.22 -9.01
C LEU A 263 5.70 5.66 -9.96
N ARG A 264 5.22 4.85 -10.91
CA ARG A 264 5.98 4.36 -12.05
C ARG A 264 5.13 4.51 -13.33
N GLN A 265 5.69 4.11 -14.46
CA GLN A 265 5.10 4.30 -15.78
C GLN A 265 3.69 3.68 -15.93
N SER A 266 3.41 2.58 -15.21
CA SER A 266 2.11 1.89 -15.30
C SER A 266 0.88 2.72 -14.87
N THR A 267 1.05 3.89 -14.25
CA THR A 267 -0.07 4.77 -13.82
C THR A 267 0.08 6.22 -14.28
N GLU A 268 0.95 6.49 -15.26
CA GLU A 268 1.19 7.86 -15.77
C GLU A 268 -0.01 8.46 -16.51
N LYS A 269 -0.97 7.64 -16.95
CA LYS A 269 -2.13 8.12 -17.70
C LYS A 269 -3.07 8.94 -16.81
N HIS A 270 -3.41 10.15 -17.28
CA HIS A 270 -4.63 10.85 -16.89
C HIS A 270 -5.70 10.65 -17.97
N ASN A 271 -6.91 10.31 -17.56
CA ASN A 271 -8.06 10.16 -18.44
C ASN A 271 -8.78 11.51 -18.69
N ILE A 272 -8.00 12.51 -19.12
CA ILE A 272 -8.48 13.87 -19.43
C ILE A 272 -8.53 14.02 -20.95
N LYS A 273 -9.70 14.34 -21.49
CA LYS A 273 -9.92 14.46 -22.95
C LYS A 273 -9.45 15.78 -23.56
N ASP A 274 -9.56 16.88 -22.81
CA ASP A 274 -9.15 18.20 -23.31
C ASP A 274 -7.61 18.33 -23.20
N PRO A 275 -6.89 18.46 -24.33
CA PRO A 275 -5.43 18.46 -24.33
C PRO A 275 -4.83 19.65 -23.58
N TYR A 276 -5.49 20.80 -23.56
CA TYR A 276 -5.02 21.98 -22.83
C TYR A 276 -5.16 21.80 -21.32
N ILE A 277 -6.22 21.12 -20.87
CA ILE A 277 -6.37 20.78 -19.45
C ILE A 277 -5.30 19.78 -19.04
N LEU A 278 -5.06 18.75 -19.88
CA LEU A 278 -4.03 17.76 -19.62
C LEU A 278 -2.63 18.38 -19.55
N GLU A 279 -2.31 19.30 -20.47
CA GLU A 279 -1.03 20.03 -20.50
C GLU A 279 -0.80 20.81 -19.19
N VAL A 280 -1.80 21.57 -18.73
CA VAL A 280 -1.70 22.31 -17.47
C VAL A 280 -1.63 21.40 -16.26
N VAL A 281 -2.37 20.29 -16.26
CA VAL A 281 -2.27 19.28 -15.19
C VAL A 281 -0.85 18.75 -15.07
N LYS A 282 -0.25 18.30 -16.19
CA LYS A 282 1.12 17.79 -16.21
C LYS A 282 2.13 18.85 -15.80
N TYR A 283 1.94 20.10 -16.23
CA TYR A 283 2.80 21.20 -15.84
C TYR A 283 2.74 21.47 -14.33
N ILE A 284 1.53 21.51 -13.74
CA ILE A 284 1.35 21.70 -12.30
C ILE A 284 1.97 20.53 -11.51
N GLU A 285 1.76 19.28 -11.92
CA GLU A 285 2.31 18.10 -11.24
C GLU A 285 3.85 18.07 -11.22
N THR A 286 4.51 18.73 -12.18
CA THR A 286 5.98 18.83 -12.26
C THR A 286 6.56 20.11 -11.66
N HIS A 287 5.75 21.17 -11.53
CA HIS A 287 6.22 22.51 -11.10
C HIS A 287 5.47 23.08 -9.88
N TYR A 288 4.69 22.27 -9.14
CA TYR A 288 3.86 22.76 -8.02
C TYR A 288 4.65 23.50 -6.93
N SER A 289 5.94 23.21 -6.73
CA SER A 289 6.79 23.88 -5.73
C SER A 289 7.13 25.32 -6.13
N SER A 290 7.06 25.65 -7.42
CA SER A 290 7.38 26.98 -7.95
C SER A 290 6.24 27.98 -7.73
N ASP A 291 6.53 29.26 -7.96
CA ASP A 291 5.53 30.31 -7.93
C ASP A 291 4.67 30.28 -9.19
N LEU A 292 3.64 29.43 -9.18
CA LEU A 292 2.70 29.28 -10.28
C LEU A 292 1.68 30.42 -10.27
N THR A 293 1.74 31.30 -11.27
CA THR A 293 0.66 32.25 -11.56
C THR A 293 -0.28 31.65 -12.60
N ILE A 294 -1.56 32.07 -12.58
CA ILE A 294 -2.50 31.60 -13.60
C ILE A 294 -2.08 32.14 -14.97
N GLU A 295 -1.54 33.36 -15.00
CA GLU A 295 -1.00 33.98 -16.20
C GLU A 295 0.14 33.15 -16.81
N SER A 296 1.08 32.62 -15.99
CA SER A 296 2.17 31.79 -16.50
C SER A 296 1.69 30.44 -17.01
N LEU A 297 0.69 29.83 -16.36
CA LEU A 297 0.12 28.55 -16.77
C LEU A 297 -0.62 28.64 -18.11
N LEU A 298 -1.18 29.81 -18.44
CA LEU A 298 -2.02 30.00 -19.62
C LEU A 298 -1.31 30.73 -20.77
N ALA A 299 -0.04 31.09 -20.61
CA ALA A 299 0.69 31.93 -21.58
C ALA A 299 0.69 31.37 -23.01
N ASN A 300 0.73 30.04 -23.15
CA ASN A 300 0.76 29.35 -24.45
C ASN A 300 -0.59 28.72 -24.81
N ILE A 301 -1.66 28.98 -24.05
CA ILE A 301 -2.96 28.34 -24.24
C ILE A 301 -3.88 29.30 -24.99
N PRO A 302 -4.52 28.88 -26.10
CA PRO A 302 -5.41 29.73 -26.90
C PRO A 302 -6.80 29.89 -26.26
N LEU A 303 -6.86 30.10 -24.94
CA LEU A 303 -8.09 30.27 -24.17
C LEU A 303 -7.96 31.46 -23.22
N SER A 304 -9.02 32.25 -23.09
CA SER A 304 -9.06 33.28 -22.05
C SER A 304 -9.04 32.63 -20.66
N ARG A 305 -8.45 33.33 -19.68
CA ARG A 305 -8.38 32.87 -18.28
C ARG A 305 -9.73 32.36 -17.74
N ARG A 306 -10.79 33.15 -17.93
CA ARG A 306 -12.14 32.79 -17.47
C ARG A 306 -12.66 31.50 -18.12
N ASN A 307 -12.45 31.34 -19.42
CA ASN A 307 -12.89 30.13 -20.13
C ASN A 307 -12.10 28.91 -19.63
N PHE A 308 -10.78 29.06 -19.48
CA PHE A 308 -9.92 27.99 -18.98
C PHE A 308 -10.29 27.58 -17.55
N GLU A 309 -10.50 28.52 -16.62
CA GLU A 309 -10.88 28.22 -15.23
C GLU A 309 -12.21 27.44 -15.16
N VAL A 310 -13.19 27.80 -16.00
CA VAL A 310 -14.47 27.08 -16.10
C VAL A 310 -14.26 25.66 -16.65
N LYS A 311 -13.51 25.52 -17.75
CA LYS A 311 -13.18 24.22 -18.34
C LYS A 311 -12.43 23.32 -17.36
N PHE A 312 -11.42 23.84 -16.68
CA PHE A 312 -10.62 23.12 -15.69
C PHE A 312 -11.49 22.62 -14.54
N LYS A 313 -12.35 23.50 -14.00
CA LYS A 313 -13.28 23.12 -12.92
C LYS A 313 -14.26 22.04 -13.36
N ASN A 314 -14.79 22.12 -14.58
CA ASN A 314 -15.70 21.11 -15.11
C ASN A 314 -14.98 19.78 -15.38
N ALA A 315 -13.72 19.83 -15.82
CA ALA A 315 -12.93 18.64 -16.12
C ALA A 315 -12.46 17.91 -14.86
N LEU A 316 -12.03 18.63 -13.82
CA LEU A 316 -11.37 18.05 -12.64
C LEU A 316 -12.17 18.17 -11.34
N ASN A 317 -13.35 18.80 -11.38
CA ASN A 317 -14.19 19.08 -10.21
C ASN A 317 -13.49 19.89 -9.11
N THR A 318 -12.47 20.67 -9.47
CA THR A 318 -11.65 21.46 -8.54
C THR A 318 -11.11 22.70 -9.24
N SER A 319 -10.79 23.77 -8.49
CA SER A 319 -10.11 24.92 -9.08
C SER A 319 -8.61 24.66 -9.27
N ILE A 320 -7.97 25.42 -10.16
CA ILE A 320 -6.52 25.35 -10.41
C ILE A 320 -5.74 25.54 -9.10
N TYR A 321 -6.12 26.56 -8.32
CA TYR A 321 -5.50 26.82 -7.01
C TYR A 321 -5.65 25.64 -6.04
N GLN A 322 -6.85 25.05 -5.95
CA GLN A 322 -7.09 23.89 -5.09
C GLN A 322 -6.32 22.66 -5.56
N TYR A 323 -6.11 22.51 -6.87
CA TYR A 323 -5.32 21.44 -7.46
C TYR A 323 -3.84 21.59 -7.11
N ILE A 324 -3.27 22.80 -7.26
CA ILE A 324 -1.89 23.10 -6.83
C ILE A 324 -1.70 22.79 -5.35
N LEU A 325 -2.60 23.29 -4.48
CA LEU A 325 -2.52 23.00 -3.04
C LEU A 325 -2.55 21.50 -2.74
N ASN A 326 -3.37 20.74 -3.46
CA ASN A 326 -3.43 19.29 -3.31
C ASN A 326 -2.09 18.63 -3.69
N CYS A 327 -1.46 19.03 -4.80
CA CYS A 327 -0.13 18.53 -5.19
C CYS A 327 0.91 18.83 -4.11
N ARG A 328 0.94 20.07 -3.59
CA ARG A 328 1.83 20.47 -2.50
C ARG A 328 1.58 19.65 -1.23
N CYS A 329 0.33 19.43 -0.84
CA CYS A 329 -0.02 18.59 0.31
C CYS A 329 0.37 17.12 0.10
N ASN A 330 0.28 16.60 -1.13
CA ASN A 330 0.69 15.24 -1.44
C ASN A 330 2.21 15.07 -1.29
N HIS A 331 3.00 15.99 -1.83
CA HIS A 331 4.44 15.95 -1.67
C HIS A 331 4.88 16.21 -0.21
N LEU A 332 4.22 17.15 0.48
CA LEU A 332 4.49 17.37 1.91
C LEU A 332 4.21 16.11 2.73
N ALA A 333 3.14 15.38 2.42
CA ALA A 333 2.85 14.11 3.08
C ALA A 333 3.97 13.09 2.87
N ASP A 334 4.50 12.96 1.65
CA ASP A 334 5.62 12.07 1.38
C ASP A 334 6.88 12.49 2.17
N LEU A 335 7.26 13.77 2.13
CA LEU A 335 8.42 14.28 2.88
C LEU A 335 8.29 14.09 4.40
N LEU A 336 7.07 14.17 4.94
CA LEU A 336 6.79 13.91 6.35
C LEU A 336 6.97 12.43 6.73
N LEU A 337 6.88 11.53 5.77
CA LEU A 337 7.05 10.09 5.96
C LEU A 337 8.49 9.65 5.68
N THR A 338 9.20 10.32 4.77
CA THR A 338 10.58 9.95 4.37
C THR A 338 11.67 10.71 5.11
N THR A 339 11.40 11.90 5.64
CA THR A 339 12.43 12.77 6.23
C THR A 339 12.10 13.23 7.65
N ASP A 340 13.11 13.56 8.45
CA ASP A 340 12.93 14.08 9.82
C ASP A 340 13.04 15.61 9.89
N ARG A 341 13.10 16.27 8.73
CA ARG A 341 13.32 17.71 8.64
C ARG A 341 12.17 18.50 9.28
N PRO A 342 12.42 19.70 9.84
CA PRO A 342 11.37 20.56 10.39
C PRO A 342 10.22 20.81 9.42
N LEU A 343 8.98 20.88 9.93
CA LEU A 343 7.79 21.13 9.10
C LEU A 343 7.89 22.44 8.30
N ALA A 344 8.53 23.46 8.87
CA ALA A 344 8.77 24.75 8.21
C ALA A 344 9.60 24.59 6.94
N ASP A 345 10.72 23.88 7.01
CA ASP A 345 11.62 23.67 5.88
C ASP A 345 10.91 22.87 4.77
N LEU A 346 10.20 21.80 5.15
CA LEU A 346 9.43 20.99 4.21
C LEU A 346 8.34 21.80 3.51
N ALA A 347 7.68 22.69 4.24
CA ALA A 347 6.60 23.49 3.69
C ALA A 347 7.11 24.52 2.68
N ILE A 348 8.25 25.15 2.95
CA ILE A 348 8.90 26.08 2.02
C ILE A 348 9.31 25.32 0.75
N GLU A 349 9.91 24.15 0.89
CA GLU A 349 10.34 23.31 -0.23
C GLU A 349 9.20 22.93 -1.17
N VAL A 350 8.03 22.59 -0.64
CA VAL A 350 6.86 22.27 -1.47
C VAL A 350 6.11 23.51 -1.98
N GLY A 351 6.57 24.72 -1.65
CA GLY A 351 6.01 25.97 -2.16
C GLY A 351 4.87 26.58 -1.33
N PHE A 352 4.71 26.24 -0.04
CA PHE A 352 3.78 26.97 0.83
C PHE A 352 4.37 28.33 1.22
N LYS A 353 3.66 29.42 0.86
CA LYS A 353 4.06 30.79 1.20
C LYS A 353 3.65 31.23 2.60
N ASP A 354 2.55 30.68 3.12
CA ASP A 354 1.98 31.07 4.42
C ASP A 354 2.03 29.90 5.40
N TYR A 355 2.95 30.00 6.37
CA TYR A 355 3.16 28.96 7.37
C TYR A 355 1.96 28.75 8.29
N ASN A 356 1.21 29.82 8.59
CA ASN A 356 0.09 29.77 9.53
C ASN A 356 -1.07 28.91 9.02
N ASN A 357 -1.16 28.74 7.70
CA ASN A 357 -2.26 28.02 7.07
C ASN A 357 -1.95 26.58 6.69
N ILE A 358 -0.68 26.12 6.76
CA ILE A 358 -0.29 24.77 6.33
C ILE A 358 -1.08 23.71 7.08
N SER A 359 -1.14 23.77 8.41
CA SER A 359 -1.82 22.74 9.21
C SER A 359 -3.29 22.61 8.86
N ARG A 360 -3.98 23.74 8.62
CA ARG A 360 -5.38 23.78 8.23
C ARG A 360 -5.60 23.23 6.81
N VAL A 361 -4.76 23.64 5.87
CA VAL A 361 -4.83 23.17 4.47
C VAL A 361 -4.50 21.68 4.40
N PHE A 362 -3.42 21.24 5.03
CA PHE A 362 -3.02 19.85 5.07
C PHE A 362 -4.09 18.96 5.71
N LYS A 363 -4.65 19.37 6.87
CA LYS A 363 -5.77 18.63 7.50
C LYS A 363 -6.98 18.52 6.58
N LYS A 364 -7.30 19.56 5.81
CA LYS A 364 -8.39 19.51 4.81
C LYS A 364 -8.16 18.44 3.74
N TYR A 365 -6.92 18.26 3.26
CA TYR A 365 -6.60 17.31 2.19
C TYR A 365 -6.23 15.90 2.69
N LYS A 366 -5.71 15.77 3.91
CA LYS A 366 -5.16 14.53 4.47
C LYS A 366 -5.92 13.97 5.66
N GLY A 367 -6.93 14.69 6.17
CA GLY A 367 -7.78 14.29 7.29
C GLY A 367 -7.20 14.58 8.67
N CYS A 368 -5.87 14.65 8.80
CA CYS A 368 -5.18 14.97 10.06
C CYS A 368 -4.09 16.06 9.87
N PRO A 369 -3.67 16.75 10.95
CA PRO A 369 -2.58 17.73 10.91
C PRO A 369 -1.22 17.11 10.51
N PRO A 370 -0.27 17.91 9.96
CA PRO A 370 1.04 17.43 9.53
C PRO A 370 1.84 16.67 10.60
N LEU A 371 1.78 17.13 11.87
CA LEU A 371 2.51 16.49 12.97
C LEU A 371 1.95 15.11 13.31
N GLU A 372 0.62 14.98 13.34
CA GLU A 372 -0.05 13.68 13.53
C GLU A 372 0.23 12.75 12.35
N TYR A 373 0.25 13.30 11.13
CA TYR A 373 0.64 12.54 9.95
C TYR A 373 2.09 12.05 10.02
N ARG A 374 3.02 12.87 10.52
CA ARG A 374 4.42 12.50 10.77
C ARG A 374 4.56 11.45 11.87
N GLN A 375 3.67 11.39 12.86
CA GLN A 375 3.74 10.31 13.86
C GLN A 375 3.50 8.92 13.25
N LYS A 376 2.93 8.83 12.04
CA LYS A 376 2.97 7.59 11.25
C LYS A 376 4.41 7.13 11.01
N LYS A 377 5.35 8.07 10.83
CA LYS A 377 6.81 7.86 10.79
C LYS A 377 7.43 7.62 12.17
N THR A 378 7.14 8.44 13.19
CA THR A 378 7.91 8.49 14.46
C THR A 378 7.75 7.27 15.40
N SER A 379 7.09 6.19 14.97
CA SER A 379 7.26 4.87 15.61
C SER A 379 8.33 3.99 14.91
N GLN A 380 9.12 4.58 14.01
CA GLN A 380 10.27 3.98 13.29
C GLN A 380 11.63 4.37 13.90
N ARG A 381 11.66 5.13 15.00
CA ARG A 381 12.89 5.52 15.72
C ARG A 381 12.86 5.03 17.16
#